data_AF-A0A7X8DJW6-F1
#
_entry.id   AF-A0A7X8DJW6-F1
#
_cell.length_a   1.000
_cell.length_b   1.000
_cell.length_c   1.000
_cell.angle_alpha   90.00
_cell.angle_beta   90.00
_cell.angle_gamma   90.00
#
_symmetry.space_group_name_H-M   'P 1'
#
loop_
_entity.id
_entity.type
_entity.pdbx_description
1 polymer ?
#
loop_
_entity_poly.entity_id
_entity_poly.type
_entity_poly.pdbx_seq_one_letter_code
_entity_poly.pdbx_strand_id
1 'polypeptide(L)'
;SMALSAEYNDRSVNYDIAVKYGRYILERSKEDFIKDNIVLSINTPFLDEDQVKGMKVCKIGGIVYDYYSMDHNDSGDEIILTLKRRRENALEKDTDRYYLSKGYVTITPIHYNLTNFDLLKKVKGWL
;
A
#
# COMPACT_ATOMS: atom_id res chain seq x y z
N SER A 1 -14.52 -2.15 -3.70
CA SER A 1 -13.46 -2.66 -4.62
C SER A 1 -12.26 -3.14 -3.81
N MET A 2 -11.45 -4.03 -4.37
CA MET A 2 -10.29 -4.61 -3.68
C MET A 2 -9.07 -4.56 -4.58
N ALA A 3 -7.96 -4.04 -4.06
CA ALA A 3 -6.62 -4.17 -4.65
C ALA A 3 -5.85 -5.22 -3.86
N LEU A 4 -5.21 -6.16 -4.56
CA LEU A 4 -4.41 -7.22 -3.97
C LEU A 4 -3.02 -7.21 -4.60
N SER A 5 -2.01 -7.02 -3.75
CA SER A 5 -0.61 -6.97 -4.13
C SER A 5 0.18 -8.05 -3.40
N ALA A 6 1.21 -8.57 -4.07
CA ALA A 6 2.16 -9.51 -3.49
C ALA A 6 3.55 -8.87 -3.49
N GLU A 7 4.26 -9.01 -2.37
CA GLU A 7 5.61 -8.50 -2.22
C GLU A 7 6.54 -9.25 -3.19
N TYR A 8 7.33 -8.47 -3.94
CA TYR A 8 8.41 -8.98 -4.76
C TYR A 8 9.71 -8.91 -3.96
N ASN A 9 10.35 -10.05 -3.77
CA ASN A 9 11.61 -10.16 -3.08
C ASN A 9 12.46 -11.26 -3.72
N ASP A 10 13.78 -11.06 -3.74
CA ASP A 10 14.76 -11.96 -4.35
C ASP A 10 14.36 -12.50 -5.73
N ARG A 11 13.93 -11.59 -6.61
CA ARG A 11 13.52 -11.90 -7.99
C ARG A 11 12.31 -12.84 -8.12
N SER A 12 11.53 -13.00 -7.07
CA SER A 12 10.38 -13.87 -7.04
C SER A 12 9.18 -13.24 -6.31
N VAL A 13 8.03 -13.88 -6.46
CA VAL A 13 6.76 -13.52 -5.81
C VAL A 13 6.07 -14.82 -5.39
N ASN A 14 5.48 -14.85 -4.21
CA ASN A 14 4.64 -15.97 -3.77
C ASN A 14 3.15 -15.61 -3.97
N TYR A 15 2.59 -15.98 -5.13
CA TYR A 15 1.19 -15.73 -5.43
C TYR A 15 0.22 -16.65 -4.70
N ASP A 16 0.66 -17.79 -4.17
CA ASP A 16 -0.22 -18.71 -3.44
C ASP A 16 -0.73 -18.07 -2.14
N ILE A 17 0.15 -17.32 -1.45
CA ILE A 17 -0.25 -16.50 -0.29
C ILE A 17 -1.27 -15.44 -0.71
N ALA A 18 -1.02 -14.73 -1.81
CA ALA A 18 -1.94 -13.72 -2.33
C ALA A 18 -3.33 -14.31 -2.62
N VAL A 19 -3.40 -15.42 -3.35
CA VAL A 19 -4.66 -16.09 -3.69
C VAL A 19 -5.38 -16.59 -2.44
N LYS A 20 -4.67 -17.24 -1.52
CA LYS A 20 -5.25 -17.78 -0.28
C LYS A 20 -5.93 -16.69 0.55
N TYR A 21 -5.19 -15.64 0.90
CA TYR A 21 -5.70 -14.59 1.78
C TYR A 21 -6.65 -13.64 1.04
N GLY A 22 -6.37 -13.32 -0.22
CA GLY A 22 -7.26 -12.51 -1.06
C GLY A 22 -8.64 -13.15 -1.22
N ARG A 23 -8.71 -14.45 -1.50
CA ARG A 23 -9.99 -15.18 -1.57
C ARG A 23 -10.71 -15.18 -0.22
N TYR A 24 -10.00 -15.47 0.86
CA TYR A 24 -10.57 -15.48 2.21
C TYR A 24 -11.24 -14.15 2.59
N ILE A 25 -10.57 -13.02 2.26
CA ILE A 25 -11.07 -11.68 2.54
C ILE A 25 -12.26 -11.35 1.63
N LEU A 26 -12.15 -11.63 0.33
CA LEU A 26 -13.23 -11.36 -0.63
C LEU A 26 -14.52 -12.10 -0.27
N GLU A 27 -14.44 -13.37 0.09
CA GLU A 27 -15.61 -14.18 0.45
C GLU A 27 -16.37 -13.62 1.67
N ARG A 28 -15.64 -13.02 2.63
CA ARG A 28 -16.19 -12.44 3.86
C ARG A 28 -16.70 -11.01 3.70
N SER A 29 -16.13 -10.25 2.77
CA SER A 29 -16.44 -8.82 2.58
C SER A 29 -17.32 -8.53 1.37
N LYS A 30 -17.67 -9.55 0.56
CA LYS A 30 -18.44 -9.39 -0.68
C LYS A 30 -19.77 -8.65 -0.50
N GLU A 31 -20.48 -8.86 0.61
CA GLU A 31 -21.74 -8.16 0.87
C GLU A 31 -21.51 -6.70 1.23
N ASP A 32 -20.51 -6.43 2.06
CA ASP A 32 -20.17 -5.08 2.48
C ASP A 32 -19.67 -4.27 1.29
N PHE A 33 -18.91 -4.85 0.35
CA PHE A 33 -18.53 -4.19 -0.89
C PHE A 33 -19.69 -3.74 -1.76
N ILE A 34 -20.85 -4.38 -1.65
CA ILE A 34 -22.06 -4.04 -2.40
C ILE A 34 -22.85 -2.95 -1.67
N LYS A 35 -22.93 -3.04 -0.34
CA LYS A 35 -23.76 -2.17 0.50
C LYS A 35 -23.07 -0.85 0.83
N ASP A 36 -21.79 -0.95 1.19
CA ASP A 36 -20.97 0.12 1.67
C ASP A 36 -19.85 0.33 0.64
N ASN A 37 -19.63 1.56 0.20
CA ASN A 37 -18.62 1.89 -0.83
C ASN A 37 -17.19 1.73 -0.29
N ILE A 38 -16.82 0.49 0.07
CA ILE A 38 -15.58 0.10 0.72
C ILE A 38 -14.52 -0.13 -0.35
N VAL A 39 -13.32 0.38 -0.08
CA VAL A 39 -12.13 0.08 -0.86
C VAL A 39 -11.09 -0.53 0.08
N LEU A 40 -10.61 -1.74 -0.24
CA LEU A 40 -9.55 -2.40 0.52
C LEU A 40 -8.27 -2.48 -0.30
N SER A 41 -7.14 -2.13 0.31
CA SER A 41 -5.79 -2.43 -0.21
C SER A 41 -5.18 -3.54 0.63
N ILE A 42 -4.80 -4.64 -0.01
CA ILE A 42 -4.26 -5.83 0.63
C ILE A 42 -2.86 -6.08 0.10
N ASN A 43 -1.88 -6.29 0.99
CA ASN A 43 -0.53 -6.70 0.61
C ASN A 43 -0.15 -8.00 1.30
N THR A 44 0.48 -8.91 0.56
CA THR A 44 0.97 -10.19 1.07
C THR A 44 2.49 -10.25 1.07
N PRO A 45 3.14 -10.78 2.13
CA PRO A 45 4.59 -10.84 2.22
C PRO A 45 5.16 -11.96 1.35
N PHE A 46 6.42 -11.84 0.95
CA PHE A 46 7.14 -12.91 0.27
C PHE A 46 7.66 -13.92 1.31
N LEU A 47 6.81 -14.87 1.68
CA LEU A 47 7.08 -15.90 2.70
C LEU A 47 6.41 -17.22 2.31
N ASP A 48 6.89 -18.33 2.90
CA ASP A 48 6.16 -19.59 2.89
C ASP A 48 4.91 -19.52 3.79
N GLU A 49 3.92 -20.37 3.53
CA GLU A 49 2.61 -20.31 4.19
C GLU A 49 2.69 -20.45 5.71
N ASP A 50 3.55 -21.34 6.20
CA ASP A 50 3.78 -21.61 7.61
C ASP A 50 4.53 -20.47 8.33
N GLN A 51 5.14 -19.56 7.58
CA GLN A 51 5.86 -18.40 8.10
C GLN A 51 5.00 -17.14 8.19
N VAL A 52 3.83 -17.12 7.51
CA VAL A 52 2.90 -16.00 7.57
C VAL A 52 2.28 -15.91 8.97
N LYS A 53 2.51 -14.79 9.66
CA LYS A 53 2.09 -14.60 11.07
C LYS A 53 0.61 -14.28 11.25
N GLY A 54 -0.13 -14.16 10.15
CA GLY A 54 -1.56 -13.82 10.12
C GLY A 54 -1.84 -12.50 9.40
N MET A 55 -3.04 -11.96 9.63
CA MET A 55 -3.52 -10.71 9.02
C MET A 55 -3.53 -9.55 10.03
N LYS A 56 -3.27 -8.33 9.55
CA LYS A 56 -3.38 -7.09 10.33
C LYS A 56 -4.11 -6.00 9.56
N VAL A 57 -5.07 -5.36 10.23
CA VAL A 57 -5.66 -4.10 9.76
C VAL A 57 -4.73 -2.96 10.14
N CYS A 58 -4.48 -2.04 9.21
CA CYS A 58 -3.45 -1.02 9.38
C CYS A 58 -3.77 0.28 8.66
N LYS A 59 -3.00 1.32 9.00
CA LYS A 59 -2.98 2.61 8.30
C LYS A 59 -2.13 2.52 7.04
N ILE A 60 -2.37 3.42 6.08
CA ILE A 60 -1.44 3.63 4.98
C ILE A 60 -0.10 4.16 5.52
N GLY A 61 1.01 3.63 5.03
CA GLY A 61 2.34 4.13 5.34
C GLY A 61 2.57 5.56 4.81
N GLY A 62 3.47 6.29 5.46
CA GLY A 62 3.89 7.62 5.01
C GLY A 62 4.64 7.63 3.67
N ILE A 63 4.83 8.84 3.14
CA ILE A 63 5.46 9.10 1.84
C ILE A 63 6.87 8.50 1.77
N VAL A 64 7.17 7.84 0.64
CA VAL A 64 8.51 7.39 0.28
C VAL A 64 9.15 8.44 -0.62
N TYR A 65 10.36 8.87 -0.26
CA TYR A 65 11.14 9.78 -1.09
C TYR A 65 12.25 9.02 -1.79
N ASP A 66 12.30 9.16 -3.11
CA ASP A 66 13.37 8.64 -3.95
C ASP A 66 14.17 9.84 -4.50
N TYR A 67 15.50 9.75 -4.43
CA TYR A 67 16.41 10.77 -4.93
C TYR A 67 16.97 10.35 -6.29
N TYR A 68 16.82 11.21 -7.28
CA TYR A 68 17.26 10.99 -8.66
C TYR A 68 18.36 11.99 -9.03
N SER A 69 19.34 11.59 -9.85
CA SER A 69 20.05 12.54 -10.70
C SER A 69 19.29 12.71 -12.01
N MET A 70 19.39 13.90 -12.56
CA MET A 70 18.88 14.24 -13.87
C MET A 70 20.07 14.58 -14.74
N ASP A 71 20.23 13.80 -15.80
CA ASP A 71 21.27 13.94 -16.79
C ASP A 71 20.62 14.10 -18.18
N HIS A 72 21.39 14.46 -19.19
CA HIS A 72 20.93 14.50 -20.59
C HIS A 72 21.72 13.50 -21.42
N ASN A 73 21.12 12.98 -22.49
CA ASN A 73 21.88 12.25 -23.50
C ASN A 73 22.85 13.20 -24.26
N ASP A 74 23.76 12.63 -25.04
CA ASP A 74 24.79 13.41 -25.75
C ASP A 74 24.22 14.45 -26.73
N SER A 75 23.01 14.20 -27.25
CA SER A 75 22.31 15.14 -28.16
C SER A 75 21.55 16.24 -27.42
N GLY A 76 21.36 16.13 -26.10
CA GLY A 76 20.63 17.08 -25.25
C GLY A 76 19.11 16.92 -25.27
N ASP A 77 18.56 16.14 -26.21
CA ASP A 77 17.12 16.03 -26.48
C ASP A 77 16.39 15.06 -25.53
N GLU A 78 17.13 14.23 -24.80
CA GLU A 78 16.55 13.30 -23.83
C GLU A 78 17.01 13.62 -22.41
N ILE A 79 16.08 13.50 -21.46
CA ILE A 79 16.34 13.57 -20.03
C ILE A 79 16.45 12.15 -19.48
N ILE A 80 17.57 11.84 -18.83
CA ILE A 80 17.83 10.57 -18.16
C ILE A 80 17.70 10.78 -16.65
N LEU A 81 16.76 10.07 -16.04
CA LEU A 81 16.61 10.04 -14.58
C LEU A 81 17.24 8.78 -14.02
N THR A 82 18.31 8.94 -13.22
CA THR A 82 18.97 7.82 -12.54
C THR A 82 18.60 7.83 -11.07
N LEU A 83 17.91 6.78 -10.60
CA LEU A 83 17.67 6.59 -9.16
C LEU A 83 19.00 6.44 -8.43
N LYS A 84 19.31 7.36 -7.52
CA LYS A 84 20.52 7.30 -6.68
C LYS A 84 20.28 6.52 -5.41
N ARG A 85 19.20 6.84 -4.70
CA ARG A 85 18.85 6.20 -3.43
C ARG A 85 17.39 6.46 -3.07
N ARG A 86 16.78 5.46 -2.43
CA ARG A 86 15.57 5.62 -1.64
C ARG A 86 15.88 6.12 -0.24
N ARG A 87 15.17 7.14 0.24
CA ARG A 87 15.26 7.58 1.63
C ARG A 87 14.80 6.45 2.55
N GLU A 88 15.71 5.97 3.38
CA GLU A 88 15.39 5.02 4.44
C GLU A 88 14.82 5.79 5.62
N ASN A 89 13.53 5.60 5.87
CA ASN A 89 12.87 6.05 7.07
C ASN A 89 12.49 4.82 7.89
N ALA A 90 12.53 4.95 9.22
CA ALA A 90 11.95 3.95 10.09
C ALA A 90 10.48 3.74 9.70
N LEU A 91 10.07 2.47 9.62
CA LEU A 91 8.67 2.15 9.34
C LEU A 91 7.82 2.54 10.55
N GLU A 92 6.85 3.43 10.32
CA GLU A 92 5.94 3.85 11.36
C GLU A 92 5.09 2.65 11.82
N LYS A 93 5.01 2.46 13.13
CA LYS A 93 4.20 1.39 13.72
C LYS A 93 2.74 1.51 13.25
N ASP A 94 2.08 0.37 13.12
CA ASP A 94 0.67 0.25 12.73
C ASP A 94 0.37 0.63 11.26
N THR A 95 1.41 0.75 10.43
CA THR A 95 1.28 0.93 8.98
C THR A 95 1.36 -0.39 8.21
N ASP A 96 0.84 -0.38 6.99
CA ASP A 96 0.98 -1.47 6.03
C ASP A 96 2.43 -1.93 5.85
N ARG A 97 3.37 -1.02 5.60
CA ARG A 97 4.78 -1.37 5.40
C ARG A 97 5.39 -1.96 6.66
N TYR A 98 5.04 -1.46 7.85
CA TYR A 98 5.53 -2.00 9.12
C TYR A 98 5.07 -3.43 9.35
N TYR A 99 3.79 -3.73 9.15
CA TYR A 99 3.29 -5.09 9.37
C TYR A 99 3.74 -6.06 8.27
N LEU A 100 3.81 -5.60 7.02
CA LEU A 100 4.33 -6.39 5.90
C LEU A 100 5.77 -6.82 6.17
N SER A 101 6.64 -5.88 6.59
CA SER A 101 8.03 -6.18 6.93
C SER A 101 8.20 -7.09 8.16
N LYS A 102 7.11 -7.39 8.89
CA LYS A 102 7.10 -8.30 10.03
C LYS A 102 6.50 -9.67 9.69
N GLY A 103 6.11 -9.89 8.44
CA GLY A 103 5.55 -11.15 7.93
C GLY A 103 4.05 -11.30 8.14
N TYR A 104 3.31 -10.18 8.18
CA TYR A 104 1.85 -10.19 8.20
C TYR A 104 1.29 -9.83 6.83
N VAL A 105 0.14 -10.41 6.51
CA VAL A 105 -0.74 -9.90 5.44
C VAL A 105 -1.39 -8.62 5.95
N THR A 106 -1.38 -7.55 5.16
CA THR A 106 -1.88 -6.24 5.57
C THR A 106 -3.16 -5.89 4.86
N ILE A 107 -4.08 -5.24 5.57
CA ILE A 107 -5.40 -4.85 5.08
C ILE A 107 -5.63 -3.39 5.47
N THR A 108 -5.65 -2.51 4.49
CA THR A 108 -5.88 -1.07 4.69
C THR A 108 -7.22 -0.68 4.08
N PRO A 109 -8.22 -0.28 4.88
CA PRO A 109 -9.44 0.34 4.37
C PRO A 109 -9.11 1.75 3.88
N ILE A 110 -9.51 2.08 2.64
CA ILE A 110 -9.22 3.36 1.99
C ILE A 110 -10.54 4.06 1.66
N HIS A 111 -10.58 5.38 1.87
CA HIS A 111 -11.68 6.21 1.42
C HIS A 111 -11.44 6.69 -0.01
N TYR A 112 -12.48 6.57 -0.86
CA TYR A 112 -12.47 7.18 -2.19
C TYR A 112 -12.64 8.72 -2.11
N ASN A 113 -13.42 9.20 -1.15
CA ASN A 113 -13.66 10.63 -0.97
C ASN A 113 -12.64 11.24 -0.01
N LEU A 114 -11.82 12.15 -0.52
CA LEU A 114 -10.78 12.84 0.22
C LEU A 114 -11.26 14.13 0.90
N THR A 115 -12.54 14.51 0.72
CA THR A 115 -13.12 15.66 1.43
C THR A 115 -13.08 15.37 2.92
N ASN A 116 -12.37 16.23 3.66
CA ASN A 116 -12.41 16.23 5.11
C ASN A 116 -13.72 16.91 5.57
N PHE A 117 -14.76 16.10 5.78
CA PHE A 117 -16.09 16.59 6.17
C PHE A 117 -16.10 17.34 7.50
N ASP A 118 -15.21 16.97 8.43
CA ASP A 118 -15.07 17.66 9.71
C ASP A 118 -14.55 19.10 9.54
N LEU A 119 -13.69 19.33 8.55
CA LEU A 119 -13.15 20.66 8.27
C LEU A 119 -14.13 21.58 7.55
N LEU A 120 -15.19 21.07 6.92
CA LEU A 120 -16.14 21.89 6.17
C LEU A 120 -16.75 23.00 7.04
N LYS A 121 -17.14 22.67 8.28
CA LYS A 121 -17.71 23.65 9.21
C LYS A 121 -16.71 24.75 9.58
N LYS A 122 -15.44 24.37 9.79
CA LYS A 122 -14.37 25.30 10.14
C LYS A 122 -14.08 26.28 9.00
N VAL A 123 -13.94 25.76 7.78
CA VAL A 123 -13.63 26.56 6.59
C VAL A 123 -14.79 27.48 6.23
N LYS A 124 -16.04 27.01 6.38
CA LYS A 124 -17.24 27.85 6.15
C LYS A 124 -17.28 29.08 7.08
N GLY A 125 -16.76 28.98 8.30
CA GLY A 125 -16.69 30.10 9.25
C GLY A 125 -15.64 31.17 8.93
N TRP A 126 -14.83 31.01 7.88
CA TRP A 126 -13.90 32.04 7.40
C TRP A 126 -14.53 33.03 6.42
N LEU A 127 -15.70 32.71 5.89
CA LEU A 127 -16.50 33.54 5.00
C LEU A 127 -17.57 34.29 5.81
#